data_AF-J3MQT7-F1
#
_entry.id   AF-J3MQT7-F1
#
_cell.length_a   1.000
_cell.length_b   1.000
_cell.length_c   1.000
_cell.angle_alpha   90.00
_cell.angle_beta   90.00
_cell.angle_gamma   90.00
#
_symmetry.space_group_name_H-M   'P 1'
#
loop_
_entity.id
_entity.type
_entity.pdbx_description
1 polymer ?
#
loop_
_entity_poly.entity_id
_entity_poly.type
_entity_poly.pdbx_seq_one_letter_code
_entity_poly.pdbx_strand_id
1 'polypeptide(L)'
;MLNDIHNHWKTGEAVRVKCLGVPTVDMQNVCHQLEDKTGGLIIHRHGGQLILYRGRHYNPKKRPVIPLMLWKPAEPVYPRLIKTTIEGLTVEETKEMRKKGLRVPVLTKLAKNGYYASLVPMVRDAFLTDELVRIDCKGLPKSDYRKIGVKLRDIVPCIIVSFDKEQIIVWRGKDYNGTIQDHAQKIPVPVLEKESAGVESENGDQEQTSSDWSSDECSQFSNSDEVSDDQSVISEVDSD
;
A
#
# COMPACT_ATOMS: atom_id res chain seq x y z
N MET A 1 -1.26 1.98 22.99
CA MET A 1 -0.48 1.54 21.81
C MET A 1 1.01 1.89 21.91
N LEU A 2 1.47 3.14 21.72
CA LEU A 2 2.93 3.42 21.68
C LEU A 2 3.63 3.11 23.03
N ASN A 3 2.95 3.36 24.15
CA ASN A 3 3.46 3.02 25.48
C ASN A 3 3.63 1.51 25.64
N ASP A 4 2.73 0.73 25.05
CA ASP A 4 2.78 -0.74 25.10
C ASP A 4 3.95 -1.26 24.27
N ILE A 5 4.20 -0.66 23.11
CA ILE A 5 5.38 -0.92 22.27
C ILE A 5 6.67 -0.61 23.07
N HIS A 6 6.78 0.58 23.65
CA HIS A 6 7.96 0.97 24.43
C HIS A 6 8.14 0.15 25.71
N ASN A 7 7.06 -0.34 26.31
CA ASN A 7 7.11 -1.25 27.45
C ASN A 7 7.59 -2.64 27.03
N HIS A 8 7.12 -3.16 25.90
CA HIS A 8 7.60 -4.42 25.34
C HIS A 8 9.08 -4.35 24.97
N TRP A 9 9.55 -3.20 24.46
CA TRP A 9 10.97 -3.00 24.13
C TRP A 9 11.94 -2.98 25.32
N LYS A 10 11.41 -3.05 26.55
CA LYS A 10 12.25 -3.27 27.74
C LYS A 10 12.67 -4.73 27.89
N THR A 11 11.87 -5.66 27.35
CA THR A 11 12.08 -7.11 27.50
C THR A 11 12.40 -7.80 26.19
N GLY A 12 11.86 -7.32 25.07
CA GLY A 12 12.08 -7.86 23.73
C GLY A 12 12.60 -6.82 22.76
N GLU A 13 13.21 -7.26 21.66
CA GLU A 13 13.80 -6.32 20.69
C GLU A 13 12.87 -5.89 19.57
N ALA A 14 11.88 -6.73 19.27
CA ALA A 14 10.92 -6.52 18.21
C ALA A 14 9.49 -6.71 18.72
N VAL A 15 8.55 -5.94 18.16
CA VAL A 15 7.12 -6.02 18.46
C VAL A 15 6.38 -6.32 17.18
N ARG A 16 5.46 -7.30 17.24
CA ARG A 16 4.51 -7.57 16.16
C ARG A 16 3.27 -6.71 16.35
N VAL A 17 2.92 -5.90 15.36
CA VAL A 17 1.73 -5.05 15.36
C VAL A 17 0.79 -5.52 14.27
N LYS A 18 -0.49 -5.63 14.61
CA LYS A 18 -1.57 -5.94 13.66
C LYS A 18 -2.46 -4.71 13.51
N CYS A 19 -2.50 -4.15 12.31
CA CYS A 19 -3.35 -3.02 11.95
C CYS A 19 -4.70 -3.54 11.43
N LEU A 20 -5.78 -2.95 11.93
CA LEU A 20 -7.15 -3.28 11.56
C LEU A 20 -7.96 -1.99 11.37
N GLY A 21 -8.99 -2.07 10.54
CA GLY A 21 -9.92 -0.99 10.23
C GLY A 21 -9.40 -0.02 9.17
N VAL A 22 -9.92 1.20 9.24
CA VAL A 22 -9.63 2.31 8.32
C VAL A 22 -8.13 2.55 8.04
N PRO A 23 -7.20 2.45 9.02
CA PRO A 23 -5.78 2.70 8.76
C PRO A 23 -5.17 1.75 7.71
N THR A 24 -5.76 0.57 7.51
CA THR A 24 -5.25 -0.42 6.54
C THR A 24 -5.40 0.00 5.09
N VAL A 25 -6.22 1.02 4.79
CA VAL A 25 -6.31 1.63 3.45
C VAL A 25 -4.98 2.28 3.05
N ASP A 26 -4.22 2.78 4.01
CA ASP A 26 -2.94 3.47 3.81
C ASP A 26 -1.88 2.92 4.77
N MET A 27 -1.40 1.71 4.47
CA MET A 27 -0.38 1.06 5.28
C MET A 27 0.95 1.82 5.25
N GLN A 28 1.26 2.55 4.17
CA GLN A 28 2.48 3.34 4.02
C GLN A 28 2.53 4.47 5.05
N ASN A 29 1.45 5.26 5.15
CA ASN A 29 1.38 6.33 6.15
C ASN A 29 1.34 5.75 7.57
N VAL A 30 0.68 4.62 7.80
CA VAL A 30 0.71 3.94 9.11
C VAL A 30 2.14 3.54 9.48
N CYS A 31 2.89 2.97 8.54
CA CYS A 31 4.28 2.59 8.73
C CYS A 31 5.12 3.82 9.09
N HIS A 32 5.02 4.88 8.28
CA HIS A 32 5.74 6.13 8.51
C HIS A 32 5.42 6.75 9.88
N GLN A 33 4.14 6.82 10.26
CA GLN A 33 3.75 7.34 11.56
C GLN A 33 4.22 6.48 12.74
N LEU A 34 4.31 5.16 12.56
CA LEU A 34 4.84 4.29 13.60
C LEU A 34 6.34 4.51 13.76
N GLU A 35 7.10 4.59 12.68
CA GLU A 35 8.54 4.86 12.71
C GLU A 35 8.83 6.23 13.33
N ASP A 36 8.14 7.28 12.87
CA ASP A 36 8.31 8.65 13.37
C ASP A 36 7.98 8.77 14.87
N LYS A 37 6.84 8.22 15.30
CA LYS A 37 6.39 8.37 16.70
C LYS A 37 7.13 7.46 17.68
N THR A 38 7.60 6.30 17.23
CA THR A 38 8.30 5.35 18.13
C THR A 38 9.82 5.48 18.06
N GLY A 39 10.37 6.04 16.98
CA GLY A 39 11.80 5.99 16.65
C GLY A 39 12.31 4.59 16.29
N GLY A 40 11.40 3.61 16.13
CA GLY A 40 11.74 2.26 15.70
C GLY A 40 11.78 2.12 14.18
N LEU A 41 12.22 0.97 13.70
CA LEU A 41 12.33 0.63 12.29
C LEU A 41 11.43 -0.55 11.94
N ILE A 42 10.70 -0.46 10.83
CA ILE A 42 9.89 -1.59 10.35
C ILE A 42 10.78 -2.53 9.54
N ILE A 43 11.01 -3.72 10.07
CA ILE A 43 11.89 -4.73 9.43
C ILE A 43 11.12 -5.70 8.54
N HIS A 44 9.81 -5.85 8.78
CA HIS A 44 8.97 -6.74 7.98
C HIS A 44 7.55 -6.17 7.90
N ARG A 45 6.98 -6.21 6.70
CA ARG A 45 5.59 -5.85 6.42
C ARG A 45 4.96 -6.96 5.61
N HIS A 46 3.82 -7.46 6.08
CA HIS A 46 3.00 -8.39 5.31
C HIS A 46 1.53 -8.12 5.58
N GLY A 47 0.85 -7.65 4.54
CA GLY A 47 -0.55 -7.26 4.62
C GLY A 47 -0.79 -6.19 5.69
N GLY A 48 -1.63 -6.49 6.68
CA GLY A 48 -1.91 -5.64 7.84
C GLY A 48 -1.03 -5.94 9.06
N GLN A 49 -0.04 -6.81 8.91
CA GLN A 49 0.89 -7.18 9.98
C GLN A 49 2.26 -6.56 9.72
N LEU A 50 2.87 -6.03 10.77
CA LEU A 50 4.21 -5.46 10.70
C LEU A 50 5.04 -5.83 11.93
N ILE A 51 6.35 -5.90 11.74
CA ILE A 51 7.32 -6.13 12.81
C ILE A 51 8.14 -4.85 12.97
N LEU A 52 8.03 -4.26 14.15
CA LEU A 52 8.68 -3.02 14.53
C LEU A 52 9.86 -3.31 15.47
N TYR A 53 11.05 -2.93 15.06
CA TYR A 53 12.30 -3.14 15.78
C TYR A 53 12.74 -1.85 16.49
N ARG A 54 13.16 -1.96 17.74
CA ARG A 54 13.55 -0.80 18.58
C ARG A 54 14.87 -0.15 18.18
N GLY A 55 15.73 -0.86 17.44
CA GLY A 55 17.12 -0.48 17.19
C GLY A 55 18.12 -1.11 18.17
N ARG A 56 19.38 -1.28 17.75
CA ARG A 56 20.43 -1.93 18.56
C ARG A 56 20.74 -1.21 19.88
N HIS A 57 20.62 0.12 19.89
CA HIS A 57 20.95 0.98 21.03
C HIS A 57 19.73 1.69 21.62
N TYR A 58 18.59 1.00 21.68
CA TYR A 58 17.40 1.58 22.28
C TYR A 58 17.61 1.90 23.76
N ASN A 59 17.44 3.17 24.12
CA ASN A 59 17.52 3.64 25.50
C ASN A 59 16.12 4.07 25.97
N PRO A 60 15.51 3.36 26.94
CA PRO A 60 14.17 3.69 27.44
C PRO A 60 14.04 5.11 28.00
N LYS A 61 15.14 5.71 28.47
CA LYS A 61 15.14 7.07 29.03
C LYS A 61 15.08 8.16 27.96
N LYS A 62 15.53 7.88 26.74
CA LYS A 62 15.52 8.82 25.60
C LYS A 62 14.25 8.70 24.76
N ARG A 63 13.25 7.95 25.23
CA ARG A 63 12.00 7.75 24.48
C ARG A 63 11.26 9.09 24.31
N PRO A 64 10.64 9.33 23.14
CA PRO A 64 9.77 10.50 22.97
C PRO A 64 8.57 10.39 23.93
N VAL A 65 8.39 11.40 24.78
CA VAL A 65 7.19 11.51 25.63
C VAL A 65 6.16 12.32 24.87
N ILE A 66 5.29 11.61 24.15
CA ILE A 66 4.19 12.22 23.42
C ILE A 66 3.07 12.50 24.45
N PRO A 67 2.67 13.77 24.67
CA PRO A 67 1.61 14.09 25.62
C PRO A 67 0.29 13.42 25.22
N LEU A 68 -0.53 13.06 26.20
CA LEU A 68 -1.76 12.28 26.00
C LEU A 68 -2.72 12.91 24.98
N MET A 69 -2.74 14.24 24.88
CA MET A 69 -3.56 15.00 23.93
C MET A 69 -3.17 14.72 22.46
N LEU A 70 -1.87 14.52 22.20
CA LEU A 70 -1.37 14.18 20.87
C LEU A 70 -1.55 12.68 20.54
N TRP A 71 -1.96 11.89 21.54
CA TRP A 71 -2.18 10.44 21.45
C TRP A 71 -3.60 10.05 21.08
N LYS A 72 -4.57 10.79 21.60
CA LYS A 72 -5.99 10.70 21.21
C LYS A 72 -6.39 12.07 20.66
N PRO A 73 -5.86 12.45 19.49
CA PRO A 73 -6.34 13.67 18.86
C PRO A 73 -7.86 13.57 18.73
N ALA A 74 -8.56 14.68 18.97
CA ALA A 74 -9.98 14.75 18.72
C ALA A 74 -10.26 14.18 17.33
N GLU A 75 -11.30 13.34 17.21
CA GLU A 75 -11.63 12.79 15.91
C GLU A 75 -11.79 13.94 14.93
N PRO A 76 -11.12 13.90 13.76
CA PRO A 76 -11.24 14.96 12.79
C PRO A 76 -12.72 15.12 12.45
N VAL A 77 -13.24 16.32 12.69
CA VAL A 77 -14.61 16.65 12.30
C VAL A 77 -14.60 16.77 10.79
N TYR A 78 -15.03 15.71 10.12
CA TYR A 78 -15.13 15.75 8.67
C TYR A 78 -16.26 16.71 8.28
N PRO A 79 -15.96 17.79 7.53
CA PRO A 79 -17.00 18.64 6.96
C PRO A 79 -17.88 17.80 6.04
N ARG A 80 -19.07 18.29 5.66
CA ARG A 80 -20.01 17.55 4.81
C ARG A 80 -19.29 16.96 3.59
N LEU A 81 -19.03 15.65 3.63
CA LEU A 81 -18.23 14.96 2.61
C LEU A 81 -18.92 14.99 1.24
N ILE A 82 -20.26 15.03 1.25
CA ILE A 82 -21.10 15.14 0.07
C ILE A 82 -21.53 16.61 -0.05
N LYS A 83 -21.05 17.28 -1.09
CA LYS A 83 -21.55 18.59 -1.52
C LYS A 83 -22.85 18.42 -2.31
N THR A 84 -23.72 19.44 -2.32
CA THR A 84 -24.98 19.42 -3.06
C THR A 84 -24.73 19.22 -4.56
N THR A 85 -23.72 19.92 -5.08
CA THR A 85 -23.14 19.78 -6.41
C THR A 85 -21.77 19.14 -6.31
N ILE A 86 -21.48 18.21 -7.23
CA ILE A 86 -20.14 17.67 -7.41
C ILE A 86 -19.28 18.76 -8.06
N GLU A 87 -18.00 18.81 -7.69
CA GLU A 87 -17.06 19.76 -8.24
C GLU A 87 -16.93 19.58 -9.76
N GLY A 88 -17.19 20.64 -10.53
CA GLY A 88 -17.16 20.61 -11.99
C GLY A 88 -18.45 20.12 -12.69
N LEU A 89 -19.53 19.84 -11.95
CA LEU A 89 -20.82 19.38 -12.52
C LEU A 89 -21.99 20.28 -12.12
N THR A 90 -23.01 20.33 -12.98
CA THR A 90 -24.29 20.97 -12.66
C THR A 90 -25.12 20.14 -11.67
N VAL A 91 -26.17 20.73 -11.09
CA VAL A 91 -27.04 20.06 -10.11
C VAL A 91 -27.75 18.84 -10.72
N GLU A 92 -28.15 18.94 -11.98
CA GLU A 92 -28.89 17.90 -12.70
C GLU A 92 -27.98 16.72 -13.04
N GLU A 93 -26.81 17.00 -13.61
CA GLU A 93 -25.78 16.00 -13.87
C GLU A 93 -25.35 15.30 -12.57
N THR A 94 -25.24 16.03 -11.46
CA THR A 94 -24.93 15.44 -10.15
C THR A 94 -26.00 14.43 -9.71
N LYS A 95 -27.29 14.74 -9.91
CA LYS A 95 -28.39 13.80 -9.61
C LYS A 95 -28.33 12.59 -10.53
N GLU A 96 -28.02 12.79 -11.80
CA GLU A 96 -27.86 11.69 -12.75
C GLU A 96 -26.69 10.79 -12.38
N MET A 97 -25.56 11.36 -11.96
CA MET A 97 -24.37 10.61 -11.49
C MET A 97 -24.67 9.77 -10.26
N ARG A 98 -25.46 10.29 -9.30
CA ARG A 98 -25.93 9.49 -8.17
C ARG A 98 -26.79 8.32 -8.65
N LYS A 99 -27.73 8.54 -9.57
CA LYS A 99 -28.58 7.49 -10.14
C LYS A 99 -27.77 6.45 -10.94
N LYS A 100 -26.79 6.89 -11.73
CA LYS A 100 -25.84 6.03 -12.47
C LYS A 100 -25.01 5.20 -11.51
N GLY A 101 -24.44 5.81 -10.47
CA GLY A 101 -23.63 5.14 -9.46
C GLY A 101 -24.37 4.00 -8.75
N LEU A 102 -25.68 4.12 -8.53
CA LEU A 102 -26.49 3.02 -7.99
C LEU A 102 -26.66 1.83 -8.96
N ARG A 103 -26.53 2.05 -10.28
CA ARG A 103 -26.64 1.02 -11.32
C ARG A 103 -25.32 0.31 -11.61
N VAL A 104 -24.19 0.98 -11.39
CA VAL A 104 -22.83 0.40 -11.58
C VAL A 104 -22.70 -0.87 -10.73
N PRO A 105 -22.10 -1.97 -11.25
CA PRO A 105 -21.83 -3.17 -10.46
C PRO A 105 -20.97 -2.87 -9.22
N VAL A 106 -21.08 -3.71 -8.19
CA VAL A 106 -20.20 -3.56 -7.01
C VAL A 106 -18.81 -4.02 -7.41
N LEU A 107 -17.79 -3.16 -7.23
CA LEU A 107 -16.39 -3.53 -7.45
C LEU A 107 -15.93 -4.54 -6.40
N THR A 108 -16.10 -4.19 -5.13
CA THR A 108 -15.68 -5.03 -4.01
C THR A 108 -16.55 -4.80 -2.79
N LYS A 109 -16.65 -5.85 -1.96
CA LYS A 109 -17.31 -5.80 -0.66
C LYS A 109 -16.25 -5.76 0.43
N LEU A 110 -16.30 -4.72 1.26
CA LEU A 110 -15.42 -4.61 2.42
C LEU A 110 -15.80 -5.67 3.46
N ALA A 111 -14.85 -6.55 3.76
CA ALA A 111 -15.06 -7.61 4.74
C ALA A 111 -15.01 -7.08 6.17
N LYS A 112 -15.76 -7.72 7.08
CA LYS A 112 -15.76 -7.42 8.52
C LYS A 112 -14.44 -7.78 9.23
N ASN A 113 -13.48 -8.36 8.51
CA ASN A 113 -12.16 -8.68 9.02
C ASN A 113 -11.30 -7.43 9.29
N GLY A 114 -11.71 -6.26 8.77
CA GLY A 114 -11.05 -4.99 9.00
C GLY A 114 -9.76 -4.78 8.20
N TYR A 115 -9.54 -5.50 7.09
CA TYR A 115 -8.35 -5.31 6.26
C TYR A 115 -8.72 -4.81 4.86
N TYR A 116 -8.24 -3.62 4.49
CA TYR A 116 -8.67 -2.87 3.31
C TYR A 116 -7.53 -2.40 2.39
N ALA A 117 -6.31 -2.94 2.52
CA ALA A 117 -5.17 -2.45 1.73
C ALA A 117 -5.30 -2.70 0.22
N SER A 118 -6.05 -3.73 -0.18
CA SER A 118 -6.33 -4.01 -1.59
C SER A 118 -7.32 -3.02 -2.21
N LEU A 119 -8.00 -2.19 -1.41
CA LEU A 119 -9.03 -1.27 -1.91
C LEU A 119 -8.46 -0.24 -2.88
N VAL A 120 -7.33 0.38 -2.52
CA VAL A 120 -6.68 1.42 -3.33
C VAL A 120 -6.27 0.89 -4.71
N PRO A 121 -5.50 -0.22 -4.84
CA PRO A 121 -5.14 -0.74 -6.16
C PRO A 121 -6.38 -1.14 -6.97
N MET A 122 -7.35 -1.83 -6.36
CA MET A 122 -8.59 -2.20 -7.06
C MET A 122 -9.34 -0.98 -7.63
N VAL A 123 -9.40 0.13 -6.89
CA VAL A 123 -10.07 1.35 -7.34
C VAL A 123 -9.27 2.05 -8.46
N ARG A 124 -7.93 2.06 -8.36
CA ARG A 124 -7.08 2.61 -9.42
C ARG A 124 -7.24 1.83 -10.72
N ASP A 125 -7.23 0.51 -10.64
CA ASP A 125 -7.42 -0.38 -11.79
C ASP A 125 -8.82 -0.20 -12.40
N ALA A 126 -9.85 -0.13 -11.55
CA ALA A 126 -11.22 0.10 -12.01
C ALA A 126 -11.38 1.46 -12.72
N PHE A 127 -10.65 2.51 -12.31
CA PHE A 127 -10.73 3.82 -12.98
C PHE A 127 -10.08 3.87 -14.37
N LEU A 128 -9.37 2.81 -14.78
CA LEU A 128 -8.89 2.66 -16.15
C LEU A 128 -10.03 2.34 -17.12
N THR A 129 -11.02 1.56 -16.68
CA THR A 129 -12.16 1.11 -17.49
C THR A 129 -13.44 1.89 -17.20
N ASP A 130 -13.72 2.12 -15.93
CA ASP A 130 -14.98 2.65 -15.44
C ASP A 130 -14.81 4.06 -14.88
N GLU A 131 -15.76 4.95 -15.16
CA GLU A 131 -15.71 6.31 -14.62
C GLU A 131 -16.19 6.38 -13.16
N LEU A 132 -17.09 5.46 -12.81
CA LEU A 132 -17.76 5.37 -11.52
C LEU A 132 -17.46 4.02 -10.91
N VAL A 133 -17.15 4.02 -9.61
CA VAL A 133 -16.88 2.80 -8.85
C VAL A 133 -17.79 2.75 -7.64
N ARG A 134 -18.43 1.60 -7.43
CA ARG A 134 -19.29 1.32 -6.28
C ARG A 134 -18.62 0.31 -5.35
N ILE A 135 -18.46 0.68 -4.09
CA ILE A 135 -17.86 -0.16 -3.04
C ILE A 135 -18.95 -0.49 -2.01
N ASP A 136 -19.18 -1.78 -1.76
CA ASP A 136 -20.14 -2.22 -0.75
C ASP A 136 -19.46 -2.28 0.63
N CYS A 137 -20.00 -1.54 1.60
CA CYS A 137 -19.51 -1.49 2.97
C CYS A 137 -20.52 -2.12 3.95
N LYS A 138 -21.36 -3.05 3.48
CA LYS A 138 -22.40 -3.68 4.29
C LYS A 138 -21.84 -4.25 5.61
N GLY A 139 -22.39 -3.75 6.72
CA GLY A 139 -21.99 -4.17 8.06
C GLY A 139 -20.75 -3.50 8.64
N LEU A 140 -20.25 -2.41 8.01
CA LEU A 140 -19.32 -1.47 8.64
C LEU A 140 -20.10 -0.32 9.32
N PRO A 141 -19.59 0.24 10.43
CA PRO A 141 -20.24 1.38 11.07
C PRO A 141 -20.14 2.63 10.19
N LYS A 142 -21.12 3.54 10.35
CA LYS A 142 -21.23 4.78 9.55
C LYS A 142 -20.03 5.71 9.63
N SER A 143 -19.32 5.70 10.76
CA SER A 143 -18.08 6.43 10.93
C SER A 143 -16.98 5.91 10.00
N ASP A 144 -16.86 4.59 9.85
CA ASP A 144 -15.69 3.97 9.28
C ASP A 144 -15.70 4.06 7.77
N TYR A 145 -16.82 3.72 7.12
CA TYR A 145 -16.90 3.85 5.66
C TYR A 145 -16.82 5.31 5.20
N ARG A 146 -17.24 6.27 6.03
CA ARG A 146 -16.99 7.71 5.78
C ARG A 146 -15.50 8.04 5.86
N LYS A 147 -14.81 7.58 6.91
CA LYS A 147 -13.36 7.75 7.06
C LYS A 147 -12.58 7.08 5.91
N ILE A 148 -13.01 5.89 5.48
CA ILE A 148 -12.45 5.18 4.32
C ILE A 148 -12.64 6.01 3.06
N GLY A 149 -13.83 6.56 2.81
CA GLY A 149 -14.06 7.42 1.64
C GLY A 149 -13.15 8.65 1.61
N VAL A 150 -12.92 9.30 2.77
CA VAL A 150 -11.97 10.43 2.85
C VAL A 150 -10.55 9.97 2.54
N LYS A 151 -10.10 8.89 3.18
CA LYS A 151 -8.76 8.35 2.91
C LYS A 151 -8.57 7.93 1.46
N LEU A 152 -9.59 7.33 0.85
CA LEU A 152 -9.55 6.94 -0.55
C LEU A 152 -9.39 8.15 -1.46
N ARG A 153 -10.10 9.25 -1.20
CA ARG A 153 -9.94 10.53 -1.93
C ARG A 153 -8.54 11.12 -1.79
N ASP A 154 -7.92 10.99 -0.62
CA ASP A 154 -6.58 11.55 -0.37
C ASP A 154 -5.48 10.77 -1.15
N ILE A 155 -5.69 9.47 -1.38
CA ILE A 155 -4.70 8.56 -2.02
C ILE A 155 -4.95 8.39 -3.52
N VAL A 156 -6.23 8.40 -3.91
CA VAL A 156 -6.70 8.31 -5.29
C VAL A 156 -7.50 9.58 -5.56
N PRO A 157 -7.06 10.47 -6.46
CA PRO A 157 -7.76 11.71 -6.74
C PRO A 157 -9.12 11.39 -7.36
N CYS A 158 -10.13 11.26 -6.49
CA CYS A 158 -11.48 10.85 -6.83
C CYS A 158 -12.48 11.67 -6.02
N ILE A 159 -13.67 11.86 -6.57
CA ILE A 159 -14.73 12.64 -5.95
C ILE A 159 -15.78 11.69 -5.40
N ILE A 160 -16.11 11.86 -4.12
CA ILE A 160 -17.16 11.06 -3.49
C ILE A 160 -18.53 11.57 -3.94
N VAL A 161 -19.31 10.68 -4.55
CA VAL A 161 -20.64 10.97 -5.10
C VAL A 161 -21.73 10.75 -4.05
N SER A 162 -21.67 9.61 -3.35
CA SER A 162 -22.65 9.27 -2.31
C SER A 162 -22.11 8.23 -1.30
N PHE A 163 -22.75 8.21 -0.13
CA PHE A 163 -22.57 7.27 0.98
C PHE A 163 -23.86 6.50 1.34
N ASP A 164 -24.79 6.40 0.38
CA ASP A 164 -26.12 5.83 0.61
C ASP A 164 -26.07 4.32 0.88
N LYS A 165 -26.96 3.84 1.76
CA LYS A 165 -27.20 2.39 2.01
C LYS A 165 -25.93 1.57 2.32
N GLU A 166 -24.99 2.13 3.07
CA GLU A 166 -23.71 1.47 3.39
C GLU A 166 -22.86 1.20 2.13
N GLN A 167 -23.03 1.99 1.07
CA GLN A 167 -22.23 1.92 -0.14
C GLN A 167 -21.48 3.23 -0.34
N ILE A 168 -20.26 3.13 -0.83
CA ILE A 168 -19.45 4.28 -1.24
C ILE A 168 -19.47 4.32 -2.77
N ILE A 169 -19.90 5.44 -3.34
CA ILE A 169 -19.82 5.68 -4.77
C ILE A 169 -18.79 6.77 -4.99
N VAL A 170 -17.76 6.45 -5.78
CA VAL A 170 -16.69 7.38 -6.15
C VAL A 170 -16.63 7.55 -7.66
N TRP A 171 -16.28 8.75 -8.08
CA TRP A 171 -16.13 9.15 -9.47
C TRP A 171 -14.72 9.68 -9.69
N ARG A 172 -14.06 9.28 -10.77
CA ARG A 172 -12.68 9.70 -11.06
C ARG A 172 -12.54 11.21 -11.37
N GLY A 173 -13.61 11.85 -11.85
CA GLY A 173 -13.57 13.22 -12.36
C GLY A 173 -13.60 13.27 -13.89
N LYS A 174 -13.84 14.46 -14.45
CA LYS A 174 -13.98 14.67 -15.90
C LYS A 174 -12.63 14.65 -16.63
N ASP A 175 -11.58 15.10 -15.96
CA ASP A 175 -10.24 15.31 -16.53
C ASP A 175 -9.26 14.19 -16.17
N TYR A 176 -9.75 12.95 -16.03
CA TYR A 176 -8.90 11.82 -15.67
C TYR A 176 -7.99 11.42 -16.84
N ASN A 177 -6.83 12.05 -16.93
CA ASN A 177 -5.76 11.63 -17.82
C ASN A 177 -5.00 10.49 -17.13
N GLY A 178 -5.08 9.26 -17.69
CA GLY A 178 -4.47 8.04 -17.13
C GLY A 178 -2.95 8.08 -16.94
N THR A 179 -2.28 9.20 -17.25
CA THR A 179 -0.83 9.41 -17.21
C THR A 179 -0.32 10.18 -15.99
N ILE A 180 -1.18 10.72 -15.12
CA ILE A 180 -0.73 11.60 -14.00
C ILE A 180 -0.28 10.81 -12.75
N GLN A 181 -0.50 9.50 -12.68
CA GLN A 181 -0.28 8.73 -11.43
C GLN A 181 1.18 8.29 -11.16
N ASP A 182 2.11 8.42 -12.11
CA ASP A 182 3.48 7.90 -11.95
C ASP A 182 4.48 8.87 -11.30
N HIS A 183 4.16 10.17 -11.21
CA HIS A 183 5.15 11.16 -10.73
C HIS A 183 5.11 11.47 -9.23
N ALA A 184 4.15 10.94 -8.47
CA ALA A 184 4.03 11.23 -7.03
C ALA A 184 4.80 10.23 -6.12
N GLN A 185 5.49 9.23 -6.69
CA GLN A 185 6.30 8.26 -5.93
C GLN A 185 7.71 8.07 -6.53
N LYS A 186 8.44 9.16 -6.75
CA LYS A 186 9.91 9.11 -6.78
C LYS A 186 10.45 10.19 -5.87
N ILE A 187 10.70 9.84 -4.61
CA ILE A 187 11.71 10.53 -3.82
C ILE A 187 13.05 10.18 -4.49
N PRO A 188 13.83 11.15 -5.00
CA PRO A 188 15.17 10.84 -5.48
C PRO A 188 16.01 10.42 -4.28
N VAL A 189 16.51 9.18 -4.30
CA VAL A 189 17.62 8.78 -3.43
C VAL A 189 18.81 9.67 -3.83
N PRO A 190 19.44 10.42 -2.91
CA PRO A 190 20.61 11.20 -3.28
C PRO A 190 21.73 10.23 -3.65
N VAL A 191 22.08 10.22 -4.93
CA VAL A 191 23.28 9.55 -5.43
C VAL A 191 24.47 10.28 -4.82
N LEU A 192 25.26 9.55 -4.05
CA LEU A 192 26.52 10.03 -3.50
C LEU A 192 27.52 10.14 -4.65
N GLU A 193 27.76 11.36 -5.15
CA GLU A 193 28.81 11.62 -6.13
C GLU A 193 30.17 11.42 -5.46
N LYS A 194 30.96 10.48 -5.99
CA LYS A 194 32.38 10.35 -5.67
C LYS A 194 33.13 11.44 -6.42
N GLU A 195 33.63 12.44 -5.70
CA GLU A 195 34.68 13.31 -6.19
C GLU A 195 36.01 12.53 -6.23
N SER A 196 36.57 12.34 -7.43
CA SER A 196 37.98 12.00 -7.60
C SER A 196 38.69 13.19 -8.25
N ALA A 197 39.36 13.98 -7.43
CA ALA A 197 40.29 15.01 -7.89
C ALA A 197 41.56 14.35 -8.42
N GLY A 198 41.93 14.70 -9.66
CA GLY A 198 43.10 14.21 -10.36
C GLY A 198 44.41 14.77 -9.81
N VAL A 199 45.47 13.97 -9.95
CA VAL A 199 46.88 14.40 -9.88
C VAL A 199 47.51 14.13 -11.24
N GLU A 200 48.35 15.07 -11.65
CA GLU A 200 48.89 15.31 -12.98
C GLU A 200 49.79 14.18 -13.53
N SER A 201 49.82 14.12 -14.87
CA SER A 201 50.61 13.24 -15.75
C SER A 201 52.11 13.47 -15.64
N GLU A 202 52.93 12.42 -15.87
CA GLU A 202 54.11 12.45 -16.75
C GLU A 202 54.45 11.04 -17.33
N ASN A 203 54.52 10.98 -18.67
CA ASN A 203 55.40 10.25 -19.61
C ASN A 203 55.68 8.72 -19.52
N GLY A 204 55.56 8.04 -20.67
CA GLY A 204 56.29 6.79 -20.97
C GLY A 204 55.67 5.84 -22.01
N ASP A 205 55.83 6.17 -23.30
CA ASP A 205 56.05 5.36 -24.52
C ASP A 205 55.66 3.85 -24.69
N GLN A 206 55.16 3.58 -25.92
CA GLN A 206 55.20 2.32 -26.72
C GLN A 206 54.30 1.14 -26.25
N GLU A 207 53.65 0.32 -27.07
CA GLU A 207 53.52 0.11 -28.51
C GLU A 207 52.34 -0.89 -28.71
N GLN A 208 51.62 -0.84 -29.85
CA GLN A 208 51.04 -2.00 -30.59
C GLN A 208 49.96 -2.91 -29.90
N THR A 209 48.83 -3.36 -30.46
CA THR A 209 48.27 -3.52 -31.82
C THR A 209 46.72 -3.76 -31.77
N SER A 210 46.07 -3.54 -32.92
CA SER A 210 44.99 -4.32 -33.60
C SER A 210 43.99 -5.17 -32.76
N SER A 211 42.68 -4.89 -32.75
CA SER A 211 41.62 -5.14 -33.76
C SER A 211 40.80 -6.41 -33.50
N ASP A 212 39.52 -6.29 -33.87
CA ASP A 212 38.56 -7.34 -34.26
C ASP A 212 37.75 -8.13 -33.22
N TRP A 213 36.45 -7.77 -33.21
CA TRP A 213 35.29 -8.58 -33.60
C TRP A 213 35.09 -10.03 -33.07
N SER A 214 33.84 -10.20 -32.59
CA SER A 214 32.93 -11.33 -32.79
C SER A 214 32.77 -12.39 -31.68
N SER A 215 31.53 -12.39 -31.18
CA SER A 215 30.55 -13.44 -30.84
C SER A 215 30.91 -14.92 -30.62
N ASP A 216 30.04 -15.52 -29.78
CA ASP A 216 29.67 -16.94 -29.59
C ASP A 216 30.65 -17.77 -28.73
N GLU A 217 30.28 -18.67 -27.81
CA GLU A 217 29.03 -19.38 -27.48
C GLU A 217 29.20 -20.12 -26.11
N CYS A 218 28.10 -20.68 -25.58
CA CYS A 218 27.99 -21.85 -24.68
C CYS A 218 28.59 -21.81 -23.25
N SER A 219 27.89 -22.23 -22.18
CA SER A 219 27.31 -23.58 -22.06
C SER A 219 26.38 -23.74 -20.85
N GLN A 220 25.40 -24.61 -21.06
CA GLN A 220 24.42 -25.15 -20.10
C GLN A 220 25.05 -26.23 -19.21
N PHE A 221 24.54 -26.39 -17.99
CA PHE A 221 24.58 -27.63 -17.19
C PHE A 221 23.13 -27.84 -16.68
N SER A 222 22.34 -28.75 -17.27
CA SER A 222 22.32 -30.23 -17.17
C SER A 222 21.74 -30.75 -15.85
N ASN A 223 20.48 -31.20 -15.93
CA ASN A 223 19.74 -32.06 -15.00
C ASN A 223 19.74 -33.49 -15.53
N SER A 224 19.75 -34.49 -14.64
CA SER A 224 19.22 -35.87 -14.78
C SER A 224 19.27 -36.50 -13.38
N ASP A 225 18.15 -36.81 -12.72
CA ASP A 225 17.27 -37.99 -12.84
C ASP A 225 17.79 -39.25 -12.13
N GLU A 226 17.00 -39.81 -11.20
CA GLU A 226 16.65 -41.23 -11.20
C GLU A 226 15.38 -41.54 -10.37
N VAL A 227 14.71 -42.61 -10.80
CA VAL A 227 13.33 -43.08 -10.55
C VAL A 227 13.34 -44.40 -9.77
N SER A 228 12.25 -44.74 -9.06
CA SER A 228 11.73 -46.13 -9.05
C SER A 228 10.31 -46.23 -8.47
N ASP A 229 9.48 -46.98 -9.21
CA ASP A 229 8.06 -47.32 -9.06
C ASP A 229 7.70 -48.21 -7.86
N ASP A 230 6.40 -48.25 -7.50
CA ASP A 230 5.63 -49.51 -7.46
C ASP A 230 4.09 -49.32 -7.39
N GLN A 231 3.36 -50.25 -8.02
CA GLN A 231 1.90 -50.23 -8.29
C GLN A 231 1.13 -51.39 -7.61
N SER A 232 -0.10 -51.09 -7.16
CA SER A 232 -1.32 -51.95 -7.04
C SER A 232 -1.34 -53.11 -6.00
N VAL A 233 -2.43 -53.42 -5.27
CA VAL A 233 -3.73 -54.00 -5.70
C VAL A 233 -4.80 -53.95 -4.56
N ILE A 234 -5.99 -53.38 -4.87
CA ILE A 234 -7.41 -53.81 -4.67
C ILE A 234 -7.93 -54.42 -3.33
N SER A 235 -9.02 -53.87 -2.76
CA SER A 235 -10.39 -54.48 -2.73
C SER A 235 -11.44 -53.72 -1.89
N GLU A 236 -12.61 -53.55 -2.51
CA GLU A 236 -13.91 -53.17 -1.92
C GLU A 236 -14.59 -54.40 -1.28
N VAL A 237 -15.39 -54.20 -0.24
CA VAL A 237 -16.51 -55.09 0.17
C VAL A 237 -17.64 -54.25 0.76
N ASP A 238 -18.87 -54.58 0.35
CA ASP A 238 -20.18 -54.03 0.74
C ASP A 238 -20.96 -55.00 1.67
N SER A 239 -22.05 -54.50 2.29
CA SER A 239 -23.16 -55.19 3.00
C SER A 239 -22.87 -55.73 4.43
N ASP A 240 -23.74 -55.62 5.45
CA ASP A 240 -25.17 -55.29 5.64
C ASP A 240 -25.39 -54.37 6.86
#